data_AF-A0A5K1A1U4-F1
#
_entry.id   AF-A0A5K1A1U4-F1
#
_cell.length_a   1.000
_cell.length_b   1.000
_cell.length_c   1.000
_cell.angle_alpha   90.00
_cell.angle_beta   90.00
_cell.angle_gamma   90.00
#
_symmetry.space_group_name_H-M   'P 1'
#
loop_
_entity.id
_entity.type
_entity.pdbx_description
1 polymer ?
#
loop_
_entity_poly.entity_id
_entity_poly.type
_entity_poly.pdbx_seq_one_letter_code
_entity_poly.pdbx_strand_id
1 'polypeptide(L)'
;LRPPRDAPVSWYTTDALEKMKEHGAIYLTPFSHRLAEEIDHPEYQRLRCRVNFHALRFKPNIMKLSSAIVNRLRAQGHFMSIHLRFEMDMLAFAG
;
A
#
# COMPACT_ATOMS: atom_id res chain seq x y z
N LEU A 1 -3.76 2.42 -20.39
CA LEU A 1 -2.32 2.23 -20.64
C LEU A 1 -1.84 0.97 -19.93
N ARG A 2 -0.84 0.30 -20.51
CA ARG A 2 -0.17 -0.84 -19.89
C ARG A 2 1.21 -0.40 -19.40
N PRO A 3 1.42 -0.22 -18.07
CA PRO A 3 2.75 0.11 -17.56
C PRO A 3 3.71 -1.07 -17.80
N PRO A 4 5.02 -0.80 -17.96
CA PRO A 4 6.05 -1.82 -17.79
C PRO A 4 5.91 -2.51 -16.43
N ARG A 5 6.42 -3.74 -16.31
CA ARG A 5 6.60 -4.35 -14.98
C ARG A 5 7.63 -3.52 -14.21
N ASP A 6 7.33 -3.20 -12.96
CA ASP A 6 8.16 -2.33 -12.11
C ASP A 6 8.52 -1.00 -12.81
N ALA A 7 7.47 -0.28 -13.22
CA ALA A 7 7.62 0.92 -14.03
C ALA A 7 8.48 1.97 -13.31
N PRO A 8 9.51 2.53 -13.98
CA PRO A 8 10.37 3.55 -13.37
C PRO A 8 9.60 4.85 -13.18
N VAL A 9 10.08 5.71 -12.29
CA VAL A 9 9.50 7.04 -12.06
C VAL A 9 9.38 7.84 -13.36
N SER A 10 10.40 7.73 -14.24
CA SER A 10 10.44 8.44 -15.52
C SER A 10 9.18 8.18 -16.34
N TRP A 11 8.76 6.92 -16.47
CA TRP A 11 7.55 6.52 -17.22
C TRP A 11 6.27 7.21 -16.72
N TYR A 12 6.15 7.44 -15.40
CA TYR A 12 5.01 8.16 -14.85
C TYR A 12 5.07 9.65 -15.17
N THR A 13 6.27 10.24 -15.17
CA THR A 13 6.49 11.67 -15.49
C THR A 13 6.50 11.98 -16.99
N THR A 14 6.63 10.96 -17.84
CA THR A 14 6.60 11.08 -19.31
C THR A 14 5.28 10.54 -19.85
N ASP A 15 5.21 9.25 -20.13
CA ASP A 15 4.16 8.57 -20.89
C ASP A 15 2.80 8.67 -20.19
N ALA A 16 2.77 8.39 -18.88
CA ALA A 16 1.52 8.43 -18.12
C ALA A 16 1.02 9.86 -17.94
N LEU A 17 1.92 10.80 -17.64
CA LEU A 17 1.57 12.21 -17.44
C LEU A 17 1.06 12.86 -18.73
N GLU A 18 1.68 12.56 -19.87
CA GLU A 18 1.24 13.05 -21.18
C GLU A 18 -0.21 12.62 -21.45
N LYS A 19 -0.50 11.33 -21.28
CA LYS A 19 -1.86 10.80 -21.47
C LYS A 19 -2.85 11.29 -20.44
N MET A 20 -2.42 11.54 -19.20
CA MET A 20 -3.26 12.16 -18.18
C MET A 20 -3.64 13.59 -18.57
N LYS A 21 -2.70 14.37 -19.11
CA LYS A 21 -2.97 15.73 -19.59
C LYS A 21 -3.91 15.74 -20.80
N GLU A 22 -3.78 14.77 -21.69
CA GLU A 22 -4.63 14.62 -22.89
C GLU A 22 -6.08 14.24 -22.55
N HIS A 23 -6.27 13.30 -21.62
CA HIS A 23 -7.58 12.68 -21.37
C HIS A 23 -8.23 13.05 -20.03
N GLY A 24 -7.51 13.74 -19.13
CA GLY A 24 -7.95 14.09 -17.77
C GLY A 24 -7.96 12.92 -16.78
N ALA A 25 -8.13 11.68 -17.27
CA ALA A 25 -8.03 10.45 -16.50
C ALA A 25 -7.44 9.32 -17.36
N ILE A 26 -6.64 8.45 -16.75
CA ILE A 26 -6.11 7.25 -17.41
C ILE A 26 -6.39 6.01 -16.57
N TYR A 27 -6.68 4.91 -17.26
CA TYR A 27 -6.76 3.58 -16.64
C TYR A 27 -5.46 2.82 -16.87
N LEU A 28 -4.81 2.37 -15.79
CA LEU A 28 -3.59 1.57 -15.84
C LEU A 28 -3.91 0.09 -15.62
N THR A 29 -3.47 -0.78 -16.54
CA THR A 29 -3.75 -2.23 -16.47
C THR A 29 -2.57 -3.07 -16.95
N PRO A 30 -2.21 -4.18 -16.26
CA PRO A 30 -2.87 -4.72 -15.07
C PRO A 30 -2.51 -3.94 -13.80
N PHE A 31 -3.38 -3.97 -12.78
CA PHE A 31 -3.15 -3.30 -11.49
C PHE A 31 -1.86 -3.78 -10.78
N SER A 32 -1.40 -4.98 -11.10
CA SER A 32 -0.15 -5.54 -10.57
C SER A 32 1.11 -4.83 -11.08
N HIS A 33 1.03 -4.13 -12.23
CA HIS A 33 2.13 -3.34 -12.74
C HIS A 33 2.08 -1.96 -12.06
N ARG A 34 3.04 -1.75 -11.16
CA ARG A 34 3.10 -0.60 -10.26
C ARG A 34 4.46 0.09 -10.37
N LEU A 35 4.57 1.23 -9.71
CA LEU A 35 5.84 1.94 -9.54
C LEU A 35 6.88 0.98 -8.97
N ALA A 36 8.08 0.99 -9.54
CA ALA A 36 9.22 0.17 -9.15
C ALA A 36 9.36 0.07 -7.62
N GLU A 37 9.71 -1.13 -7.14
CA GLU A 37 9.84 -1.38 -5.70
C GLU A 37 11.00 -0.57 -5.10
N GLU A 38 12.16 -0.60 -5.76
CA GLU A 38 13.31 0.22 -5.43
C GLU A 38 13.23 1.55 -6.18
N ILE A 39 13.29 2.65 -5.43
CA ILE A 39 13.23 4.01 -5.96
C ILE A 39 14.42 4.77 -5.41
N ASP A 40 15.30 5.24 -6.29
CA ASP A 40 16.54 5.94 -5.91
C ASP A 40 16.27 7.22 -5.09
N HIS A 41 15.12 7.85 -5.29
CA HIS A 41 14.73 9.08 -4.59
C HIS A 41 13.93 8.77 -3.31
N PRO A 42 14.50 8.96 -2.10
CA PRO A 42 13.87 8.53 -0.84
C PRO A 42 12.53 9.21 -0.56
N GLU A 43 12.36 10.47 -0.99
CA GLU A 43 11.08 11.17 -0.81
C GLU A 43 9.93 10.54 -1.60
N TYR A 44 10.18 9.94 -2.76
CA TYR A 44 9.14 9.23 -3.49
C TYR A 44 8.74 7.94 -2.79
N GLN A 45 9.70 7.24 -2.18
CA GLN A 45 9.40 6.09 -1.34
C GLN A 45 8.54 6.50 -0.12
N ARG A 46 8.93 7.57 0.58
CA ARG A 46 8.17 8.11 1.72
C ARG A 46 6.76 8.54 1.32
N LEU A 47 6.63 9.23 0.19
CA LEU A 47 5.35 9.64 -0.35
C LEU A 47 4.47 8.44 -0.69
N ARG A 48 5.00 7.43 -1.39
CA ARG A 48 4.31 6.17 -1.70
C ARG A 48 3.75 5.52 -0.44
N CYS A 49 4.59 5.34 0.58
CA CYS A 49 4.17 4.75 1.84
C CYS A 49 3.06 5.57 2.53
N ARG A 50 3.21 6.89 2.61
CA ARG A 50 2.23 7.77 3.25
C ARG A 50 0.89 7.78 2.51
N VAL A 51 0.91 7.87 1.19
CA VAL A 51 -0.30 7.84 0.35
C VAL A 51 -1.02 6.50 0.52
N ASN A 52 -0.29 5.37 0.44
CA ASN A 52 -0.87 4.04 0.64
C ASN A 52 -1.47 3.89 2.05
N PHE A 53 -0.78 4.35 3.08
CA PHE A 53 -1.26 4.31 4.47
C PHE A 53 -2.57 5.10 4.66
N HIS A 54 -2.64 6.32 4.09
CA HIS A 54 -3.85 7.14 4.23
C HIS A 54 -5.00 6.70 3.33
N ALA A 55 -4.72 6.15 2.16
CA ALA A 55 -5.75 5.65 1.25
C ALA A 55 -6.40 4.35 1.76
N LEU A 56 -5.62 3.49 2.43
CA LEU A 56 -6.10 2.23 3.00
C LEU A 56 -6.82 2.46 4.34
N ARG A 57 -8.10 2.87 4.27
CA ARG A 57 -8.96 3.00 5.44
C ARG A 57 -9.99 1.89 5.50
N PHE A 58 -10.09 1.23 6.65
CA PHE A 58 -11.19 0.29 6.91
C PHE A 58 -12.54 1.02 6.96
N LYS A 59 -13.61 0.28 6.64
CA LYS A 59 -14.98 0.79 6.75
C LYS A 59 -15.28 1.27 8.18
N PRO A 60 -16.15 2.29 8.35
CA PRO A 60 -16.44 2.86 9.68
C PRO A 60 -16.87 1.84 10.74
N ASN A 61 -17.63 0.81 10.36
CA ASN A 61 -18.06 -0.25 11.27
C ASN A 61 -16.89 -1.12 11.76
N ILE A 62 -15.93 -1.44 10.91
CA ILE A 62 -14.72 -2.19 11.28
C ILE A 62 -13.88 -1.37 12.25
N MET A 63 -13.70 -0.06 11.97
CA MET A 63 -12.99 0.85 12.87
C MET A 63 -13.68 0.99 14.23
N LYS A 64 -15.01 1.10 14.25
CA LYS A 64 -15.78 1.17 15.50
C LYS A 64 -15.59 -0.09 16.35
N LEU A 65 -15.65 -1.26 15.71
CA LEU A 65 -15.45 -2.54 16.39
C LEU A 65 -14.01 -2.66 16.92
N SER A 66 -13.00 -2.34 16.10
CA SER A 66 -11.60 -2.42 16.51
C SER A 66 -11.29 -1.48 17.68
N SER A 67 -11.80 -0.24 17.65
CA SER A 67 -11.68 0.69 18.78
C SER A 67 -12.34 0.15 20.05
N ALA A 68 -13.52 -0.46 19.96
CA ALA A 68 -14.18 -1.04 21.13
C ALA A 68 -13.37 -2.18 21.76
N ILE A 69 -12.77 -3.04 20.93
CA ILE A 69 -11.87 -4.13 21.39
C ILE A 69 -10.66 -3.54 22.11
N VAL A 70 -9.96 -2.60 21.48
CA VAL A 70 -8.75 -1.98 22.05
C VAL A 70 -9.06 -1.24 23.35
N ASN A 71 -10.18 -0.52 23.43
CA ASN A 71 -10.58 0.19 24.64
C ASN A 71 -10.83 -0.77 25.81
N ARG A 72 -11.46 -1.93 25.56
CA ARG A 72 -11.66 -2.97 26.58
C ARG A 72 -10.35 -3.56 27.07
N LEU A 73 -9.42 -3.87 26.16
CA LEU A 73 -8.10 -4.39 26.53
C LEU A 73 -7.32 -3.39 27.37
N ARG A 74 -7.30 -2.10 26.98
CA ARG A 74 -6.63 -1.03 27.75
C ARG A 74 -7.23 -0.82 29.14
N ALA A 75 -8.54 -0.99 29.29
CA ALA A 75 -9.21 -0.88 30.58
C ALA A 75 -8.79 -2.00 31.56
N GLN A 76 -8.29 -3.14 31.05
CA GLN A 76 -7.78 -4.24 31.87
C GLN A 76 -6.28 -4.14 32.16
N GLY A 77 -5.58 -3.17 31.56
CA GLY A 77 -4.15 -2.93 31.75
C GLY A 77 -3.38 -2.83 30.44
N HIS A 78 -2.06 -2.83 30.55
CA HIS A 78 -1.18 -2.88 29.38
C HIS A 78 -1.28 -4.24 28.70
N PHE A 79 -1.26 -4.25 27.37
CA PHE A 79 -1.29 -5.48 26.57
C PHE A 79 -0.27 -5.42 25.43
N MET A 80 0.13 -6.60 24.96
CA MET A 80 0.98 -6.80 23.79
C MET A 80 0.16 -7.50 22.70
N SER A 81 0.34 -7.12 21.44
CA SER A 81 -0.27 -7.76 20.29
C SER A 81 0.81 -8.35 19.39
N ILE A 82 0.67 -9.63 19.05
CA ILE A 82 1.60 -10.35 18.17
C ILE A 82 0.81 -10.89 16.99
N HIS A 83 1.22 -10.55 15.76
CA HIS A 83 0.66 -11.14 14.54
C HIS A 83 1.55 -12.31 14.12
N LEU A 84 1.04 -13.53 14.27
CA LEU A 84 1.72 -14.75 13.86
C LEU A 84 1.13 -15.21 12.52
N ARG A 85 1.96 -15.36 11.49
CA ARG A 85 1.55 -15.85 10.17
C ARG A 85 2.21 -17.21 9.91
N PHE A 86 1.41 -18.27 10.01
CA PHE A 86 1.87 -19.67 9.89
C PHE A 86 1.48 -20.31 8.55
N GLU A 87 1.50 -19.53 7.47
CA GLU A 87 1.19 -20.05 6.14
C GLU A 87 2.40 -20.80 5.56
N MET A 88 2.15 -21.91 4.85
CA MET A 88 3.20 -22.77 4.28
C MET A 88 4.15 -22.02 3.33
N ASP A 89 3.63 -20.99 2.64
CA ASP A 89 4.40 -20.10 1.77
C ASP A 89 5.28 -19.11 2.54
N MET A 90 5.07 -18.89 3.84
CA MET A 90 5.98 -18.11 4.68
C MET A 90 7.08 -18.99 5.28
N LEU A 91 6.77 -20.25 5.58
CA LEU A 91 7.74 -21.21 6.14
C LEU A 91 8.75 -21.71 5.09
N ALA A 92 8.35 -21.83 3.83
CA ALA A 92 9.20 -22.34 2.76
C ALA A 92 10.30 -21.36 2.28
N PHE A 93 10.19 -20.07 2.63
CA PHE A 93 11.14 -19.01 2.22
C PHE A 93 11.89 -18.38 3.40
N ALA A 94 11.79 -18.98 4.59
CA ALA A 94 12.56 -18.57 5.78
C ALA A 94 13.94 -19.27 5.88
N GLY A 95 14.43 -19.84 4.77
CA GLY A 95 15.73 -20.51 4.66
C GLY A 95 16.58 -19.90 3.54
#